data_AF-A0A2V9VMV1-F1
#
_entry.id   AF-A0A2V9VMV1-F1
#
_cell.length_a   1.000
_cell.length_b   1.000
_cell.length_c   1.000
_cell.angle_alpha   90.00
_cell.angle_beta   90.00
_cell.angle_gamma   90.00
#
_symmetry.space_group_name_H-M   'P 1'
#
loop_
_entity.id
_entity.type
_entity.pdbx_description
1 polymer ?
#
loop_
_entity_poly.entity_id
_entity_poly.type
_entity_poly.pdbx_seq_one_letter_code
_entity_poly.pdbx_strand_id
1 'polypeptide(L)'
;TLGPKLAGKLHFFVGESDTWYLDRAVHLLHDYLETTTDPYYQGTFDFGVRQPHCYSGAADSSGPAGSTVLQRFLPAMVKHMEQTAPKGADLTSWKY
;
A
#
# COMPACT_ATOMS: atom_id res chain seq x y z
N THR A 1 10.31 17.47 -10.67
CA THR A 1 9.41 16.55 -11.40
C THR A 1 8.50 15.83 -10.40
N LEU A 2 7.50 15.07 -10.87
CA LEU A 2 6.56 14.36 -9.99
C LEU A 2 7.12 13.03 -9.46
N GLY A 3 7.80 12.24 -10.31
CA GLY A 3 8.33 10.91 -9.94
C GLY A 3 9.08 10.88 -8.60
N PRO A 4 10.11 11.72 -8.38
CA PRO A 4 10.84 11.78 -7.11
C PRO A 4 9.99 12.11 -5.88
N LYS A 5 8.82 12.74 -6.06
CA LYS A 5 7.91 13.04 -4.95
C LYS A 5 7.04 11.85 -4.55
N LEU A 6 6.82 10.90 -5.47
CA LEU A 6 5.93 9.75 -5.30
C LEU A 6 6.67 8.41 -5.13
N ALA A 7 7.95 8.33 -5.51
CA ALA A 7 8.75 7.13 -5.37
C ALA A 7 8.69 6.59 -3.93
N GLY A 8 8.35 5.31 -3.79
CA GLY A 8 8.24 4.63 -2.50
C GLY A 8 6.98 4.95 -1.68
N LYS A 9 5.96 5.61 -2.26
CA LYS A 9 4.77 6.09 -1.52
C LYS A 9 3.44 5.54 -2.01
N LEU A 10 3.42 4.85 -3.14
CA LEU A 10 2.18 4.35 -3.76
C LEU A 10 1.95 2.90 -3.35
N HIS A 11 0.87 2.63 -2.63
CA HIS A 11 0.50 1.29 -2.16
C HIS A 11 -0.99 1.06 -2.42
N PHE A 12 -1.32 0.02 -3.18
CA PHE A 12 -2.69 -0.25 -3.64
C PHE A 12 -3.18 -1.62 -3.17
N PHE A 13 -4.47 -1.67 -2.83
CA PHE A 13 -5.22 -2.90 -2.59
C PHE A 13 -6.47 -2.85 -3.46
N VAL A 14 -6.75 -3.91 -4.21
CA VAL A 14 -7.99 -3.99 -5.00
C VAL A 14 -8.48 -5.42 -5.08
N GLY A 15 -9.79 -5.61 -5.02
CA GLY A 15 -10.40 -6.93 -5.24
C GLY A 15 -10.58 -7.19 -6.73
N GLU A 16 -10.16 -8.35 -7.23
CA GLU A 16 -10.32 -8.72 -8.64
C GLU A 16 -11.78 -9.04 -9.03
N SER A 17 -12.70 -9.03 -8.06
CA SER A 17 -14.13 -9.08 -8.30
C SER A 17 -14.80 -7.84 -7.71
N ASP A 18 -14.17 -6.68 -7.87
CA ASP A 18 -14.71 -5.40 -7.42
C ASP A 18 -16.13 -5.21 -7.98
N THR A 19 -17.09 -5.02 -7.08
CA THR A 19 -18.52 -4.95 -7.42
C THR A 19 -18.88 -3.70 -8.22
N TRP A 20 -17.96 -2.75 -8.36
CA TRP A 20 -18.04 -1.53 -9.17
C TRP A 20 -17.04 -1.53 -10.34
N TYR A 21 -16.35 -2.65 -10.59
CA TYR A 21 -15.47 -2.87 -11.75
C TYR A 21 -14.26 -1.93 -11.85
N LEU A 22 -13.75 -1.46 -10.70
CA LEU A 22 -12.60 -0.55 -10.63
C LEU A 22 -11.23 -1.26 -10.77
N ASP A 23 -11.20 -2.58 -10.62
CA ASP A 23 -10.03 -3.46 -10.71
C ASP A 23 -9.23 -3.24 -12.01
N ARG A 24 -9.93 -3.13 -13.15
CA ARG A 24 -9.31 -2.93 -14.47
C ARG A 24 -8.46 -1.66 -14.54
N ALA A 25 -8.92 -0.57 -13.92
CA ALA A 25 -8.16 0.69 -13.89
C ALA A 25 -6.90 0.56 -13.02
N VAL A 26 -6.97 -0.22 -11.93
CA VAL A 26 -5.82 -0.48 -11.07
C VAL A 26 -4.78 -1.35 -11.78
N HIS A 27 -5.20 -2.33 -12.59
CA HIS A 27 -4.27 -3.08 -13.45
C HIS A 27 -3.56 -2.17 -14.47
N LEU A 28 -4.28 -1.28 -15.15
CA LEU A 28 -3.67 -0.31 -16.07
C LEU A 28 -2.65 0.60 -15.36
N LEU A 29 -2.94 1.01 -14.12
CA LEU A 29 -2.01 1.79 -13.32
C LEU A 29 -0.78 0.98 -12.93
N HIS A 30 -0.95 -0.28 -12.51
CA HIS A 30 0.15 -1.20 -12.21
C HIS A 30 1.08 -1.36 -13.41
N ASP A 31 0.52 -1.71 -14.57
CA ASP A 31 1.28 -1.92 -15.80
C ASP A 31 2.07 -0.67 -16.20
N TYR A 32 1.47 0.51 -16.05
CA TYR A 32 2.18 1.77 -16.28
C TYR A 32 3.31 2.00 -15.26
N LEU A 33 3.05 1.83 -13.96
CA LEU A 33 4.03 2.10 -12.91
C LEU A 33 5.25 1.17 -13.02
N GLU A 34 5.07 -0.08 -13.42
CA GLU A 34 6.15 -1.02 -13.70
C GLU A 34 7.10 -0.55 -14.83
N THR A 35 6.64 0.34 -15.73
CA THR A 35 7.51 0.91 -16.78
C THR A 35 8.38 2.08 -16.33
N THR A 36 8.15 2.62 -15.14
CA THR A 36 8.92 3.78 -14.64
C THR A 36 10.38 3.38 -14.39
N THR A 37 11.36 4.23 -14.68
CA THR A 37 12.77 3.88 -14.41
C THR A 37 13.58 5.02 -13.77
N ASP A 38 13.14 6.27 -13.92
CA ASP A 38 13.84 7.45 -13.40
C ASP A 38 12.89 8.45 -12.73
N PRO A 39 12.50 8.23 -11.45
CA PRO A 39 12.76 7.03 -10.65
C PRO A 39 11.76 5.90 -10.94
N TYR A 40 12.15 4.66 -10.65
CA TYR A 40 11.19 3.57 -10.48
C TYR A 40 10.21 3.91 -9.35
N TYR A 41 8.92 3.58 -9.52
CA TYR A 41 7.86 3.98 -8.60
C TYR A 41 8.02 3.40 -7.18
N GLN A 42 8.67 2.24 -7.04
CA GLN A 42 8.99 1.59 -5.75
C GLN A 42 7.78 1.38 -4.81
N GLY A 43 6.59 1.17 -5.37
CA GLY A 43 5.36 0.94 -4.62
C GLY A 43 4.98 -0.53 -4.47
N THR A 44 3.75 -0.80 -4.03
CA THR A 44 3.21 -2.17 -3.91
C THR A 44 1.77 -2.26 -4.41
N PHE A 45 1.40 -3.44 -4.90
CA PHE A 45 0.03 -3.80 -5.25
C PHE A 45 -0.35 -5.14 -4.60
N ASP A 46 -1.57 -5.22 -4.09
CA ASP A 46 -2.18 -6.44 -3.59
C ASP A 46 -3.53 -6.65 -4.29
N PHE A 47 -3.59 -7.70 -5.11
CA PHE A 47 -4.76 -8.09 -5.91
C PHE A 47 -5.50 -9.22 -5.21
N GLY A 48 -6.68 -8.91 -4.67
CA GLY A 48 -7.54 -9.84 -3.96
C GLY A 48 -8.33 -10.74 -4.91
N VAL A 49 -7.84 -11.96 -5.15
CA VAL A 49 -8.53 -12.95 -6.00
C VAL A 49 -9.95 -13.21 -5.49
N ARG A 50 -10.95 -12.96 -6.35
CA ARG A 50 -12.40 -13.08 -6.05
C ARG A 50 -12.89 -12.18 -4.90
N GLN A 51 -12.16 -11.12 -4.56
CA GLN A 51 -12.55 -10.20 -3.51
C GLN A 51 -13.40 -9.04 -4.06
N PRO A 52 -14.38 -8.54 -3.28
CA PRO A 52 -15.31 -7.49 -3.73
C PRO A 52 -14.70 -6.10 -3.61
N HIS A 53 -15.54 -5.09 -3.85
CA HIS A 53 -15.23 -3.70 -3.52
C HIS A 53 -14.85 -3.55 -2.04
N CYS A 54 -14.04 -2.53 -1.73
CA CYS A 54 -13.44 -2.29 -0.40
C CYS A 54 -12.47 -3.38 0.10
N TYR A 55 -11.98 -4.28 -0.77
CA TYR A 55 -10.87 -5.14 -0.40
C TYR A 55 -9.66 -4.31 0.06
N SER A 56 -9.12 -4.66 1.22
CA SER A 56 -8.08 -3.91 1.92
C SER A 56 -6.92 -4.83 2.31
N GLY A 57 -6.54 -5.69 1.36
CA GLY A 57 -5.48 -6.68 1.52
C GLY A 57 -5.96 -7.95 2.21
N ALA A 58 -5.32 -9.06 1.88
CA ALA A 58 -5.49 -10.27 2.64
C ALA A 58 -4.95 -9.98 4.04
N ALA A 59 -5.64 -10.40 5.09
CA ALA A 59 -4.86 -10.74 6.26
C ALA A 59 -3.86 -11.77 5.73
N ASP A 60 -2.58 -11.48 5.75
CA ASP A 60 -1.64 -12.58 5.84
C ASP A 60 -2.20 -13.48 6.94
N SER A 61 -2.32 -14.77 6.69
CA SER A 61 -2.90 -15.69 7.67
C SER A 61 -2.10 -15.75 8.99
N SER A 62 -1.09 -14.90 9.16
CA SER A 62 -0.36 -14.57 10.39
C SER A 62 -1.05 -13.52 11.27
N GLY A 63 -1.98 -12.72 10.74
CA GLY A 63 -2.78 -11.78 11.53
C GLY A 63 -3.93 -12.50 12.27
N PRO A 64 -4.30 -12.08 13.48
CA PRO A 64 -5.46 -12.64 14.17
C PRO A 64 -6.71 -12.52 13.30
N ALA A 65 -7.54 -13.58 13.29
CA ALA A 65 -8.88 -13.52 12.73
C ALA A 65 -9.62 -12.29 13.31
N GLY A 66 -10.11 -11.40 12.45
CA GLY A 66 -10.73 -10.14 12.87
C GLY A 66 -9.80 -8.92 12.87
N SER A 67 -8.60 -9.01 12.28
CA SER A 67 -7.74 -7.83 12.07
C SER A 67 -8.49 -6.71 11.36
N THR A 68 -8.62 -5.56 12.03
CA THR A 68 -9.22 -4.35 11.49
C THR A 68 -8.41 -3.83 10.31
N VAL A 69 -9.04 -3.05 9.42
CA VAL A 69 -8.34 -2.41 8.28
C VAL A 69 -7.10 -1.66 8.76
N LEU A 70 -7.19 -0.96 9.91
CA LEU A 70 -6.09 -0.26 10.58
C LEU A 70 -4.86 -1.13 10.84
N GLN A 71 -5.07 -2.33 11.38
CA GLN A 71 -3.97 -3.24 11.70
C GLN A 71 -3.19 -3.71 10.46
N ARG A 72 -3.80 -3.64 9.26
CA ARG A 72 -3.14 -4.00 8.00
C ARG A 72 -2.27 -2.87 7.45
N PHE A 73 -2.73 -1.62 7.52
CA PHE A 73 -2.00 -0.50 6.93
C PHE A 73 -1.04 0.21 7.88
N LEU A 74 -1.32 0.21 9.19
CA LEU A 74 -0.50 0.92 10.17
C LEU A 74 0.97 0.46 10.17
N PRO A 75 1.31 -0.84 10.05
CA PRO A 75 2.72 -1.26 9.97
C PRO A 75 3.48 -0.63 8.80
N ALA A 76 2.86 -0.53 7.63
CA ALA A 76 3.47 0.09 6.45
C ALA A 76 3.65 1.61 6.65
N MET A 77 2.67 2.27 7.26
CA MET A 77 2.75 3.70 7.61
C MET A 77 3.85 3.98 8.64
N VAL A 78 3.94 3.15 9.69
CA VAL A 78 5.00 3.24 10.71
C VAL A 78 6.38 3.09 10.07
N LYS A 79 6.57 2.08 9.21
CA LYS A 79 7.82 1.89 8.47
C LYS A 79 8.17 3.11 7.62
N HIS A 80 7.20 3.70 6.93
CA HIS A 80 7.41 4.92 6.15
C HIS A 80 7.84 6.10 7.03
N MET A 81 7.16 6.30 8.17
CA MET A 81 7.52 7.33 9.14
C MET A 81 8.95 7.15 9.65
N GLU A 82 9.34 5.94 10.03
CA GLU A 82 10.70 5.63 10.50
C GLU A 82 11.77 5.89 9.42
N GLN A 83 11.47 5.57 8.16
CA GLN A 83 12.42 5.74 7.04
C GLN A 83 12.57 7.19 6.58
N THR A 84 11.56 8.02 6.79
CA THR A 84 11.50 9.39 6.26
C THR A 84 11.55 10.48 7.33
N ALA A 85 11.57 10.10 8.61
CA ALA A 85 11.59 11.03 9.72
C ALA A 85 12.79 12.00 9.64
N PRO A 86 12.58 13.30 9.91
CA PRO A 86 13.66 14.26 9.93
C PRO A 86 14.64 13.96 11.07
N LYS A 87 15.88 14.43 10.92
CA LYS A 87 16.90 14.27 11.96
C LYS A 87 16.43 14.85 13.29
N GLY A 88 16.44 14.04 14.34
CA GLY A 88 16.03 14.43 15.70
C GLY A 88 14.53 14.27 15.99
N ALA A 89 13.73 13.74 15.06
CA ALA A 89 12.34 13.39 15.35
C ALA A 89 12.24 12.28 16.40
N ASP A 90 11.19 12.34 17.22
CA ASP A 90 10.88 11.31 18.21
C ASP A 90 10.14 10.13 17.56
N LEU A 91 10.80 8.97 17.54
CA LEU A 91 10.28 7.71 17.00
C LEU A 91 9.94 6.70 18.11
N THR A 92 10.00 7.11 19.37
CA THR A 92 9.97 6.19 20.51
C THR A 92 8.82 6.42 21.48
N SER A 93 8.38 7.66 21.71
CA SER A 93 7.35 7.95 22.73
C SER A 93 5.96 7.39 22.45
N TRP A 94 5.66 7.08 21.19
CA TRP A 94 4.35 6.63 20.72
C TRP A 94 4.31 5.15 20.32
N LYS A 95 5.44 4.45 20.34
CA LYS A 95 5.57 3.06 19.89
C LYS A 95 5.47 2.12 21.09
N TYR A 96 4.25 1.66 21.39
CA TYR A 96 3.93 0.73 22.48
C TYR A 96 3.23 -0.53 21.97
#